data_AF-A0A920ULJ9-F1
#
_entry.id   AF-A0A920ULJ9-F1
#
_cell.length_a   1.000
_cell.length_b   1.000
_cell.length_c   1.000
_cell.angle_alpha   90.00
_cell.angle_beta   90.00
_cell.angle_gamma   90.00
#
_symmetry.space_group_name_H-M   'P 1'
#
loop_
_entity.id
_entity.type
_entity.pdbx_description
1 polymer ?
#
loop_
_entity_poly.entity_id
_entity_poly.type
_entity_poly.pdbx_seq_one_letter_code
_entity_poly.pdbx_strand_id
1 'polypeptide(L)' 'MRNLCDYCEDQDKELKELSLSEYHAFSNVFEDDVYNITAWSSVEARDNLGGTAPHQVEQELSEARRQMEGIADAR' A
#
# COMPACT_ATOMS: atom_id res chain seq x y z
N MET A 1 11.00 -17.39 15.24
CA MET A 1 11.04 -16.05 14.64
C MET A 1 10.11 -15.18 15.47
N ARG A 2 10.56 -14.08 16.09
CA ARG A 2 9.61 -13.13 16.70
C ARG A 2 8.95 -12.35 15.57
N ASN A 3 7.63 -12.36 15.51
CA ASN A 3 6.86 -11.59 14.54
C ASN A 3 6.82 -10.13 15.02
N LEU A 4 7.08 -9.17 14.13
CA LEU A 4 7.13 -7.74 14.45
C LEU A 4 5.77 -7.23 14.95
N CYS A 5 4.67 -7.73 14.37
CA CYS A 5 3.32 -7.36 14.80
C CYS A 5 3.01 -7.83 16.23
N ASP A 6 3.38 -9.07 16.57
CA ASP A 6 3.18 -9.60 17.93
C ASP A 6 3.93 -8.75 18.97
N TYR A 7 5.14 -8.25 18.64
CA TYR A 7 5.88 -7.34 19.52
C TYR A 7 5.18 -6.00 19.70
N CYS A 8 4.63 -5.42 18.63
CA CYS A 8 3.81 -4.21 18.71
C CYS A 8 2.61 -4.41 19.64
N GLU A 9 1.89 -5.52 19.50
CA GLU A 9 0.74 -5.87 20.34
C GLU A 9 1.15 -6.03 21.83
N ASP A 10 2.24 -6.76 22.10
CA ASP A 10 2.76 -6.96 23.46
C ASP A 10 3.21 -5.65 24.14
N GLN A 11 3.66 -4.67 23.35
CA GLN A 11 4.13 -3.37 23.84
C GLN A 11 3.04 -2.29 23.84
N ASP A 12 1.82 -2.59 23.36
CA ASP A 12 0.74 -1.63 23.13
C ASP A 12 1.21 -0.42 22.29
N LYS A 13 1.92 -0.72 21.20
CA LYS A 13 2.47 0.27 20.25
C LYS A 13 2.03 -0.02 18.83
N GLU A 14 1.72 1.02 18.08
CA GLU A 14 1.64 0.96 16.62
C GLU A 14 3.05 0.87 15.98
N LEU A 15 3.12 0.38 14.74
CA LEU A 15 4.37 0.29 13.96
C LEU A 15 5.11 1.64 13.89
N LYS A 16 4.39 2.75 13.72
CA LYS A 16 4.97 4.10 13.64
C LYS A 16 5.60 4.58 14.95
N GLU A 17 5.26 3.94 16.07
CA GLU A 17 5.72 4.32 17.41
C GLU A 17 6.99 3.56 17.84
N LEU A 18 7.40 2.56 17.05
CA LEU A 18 8.67 1.87 17.26
C LEU A 18 9.83 2.78 16.85
N SER A 19 10.87 2.80 17.67
CA SER A 19 12.16 3.41 17.31
C SER A 19 12.90 2.58 16.24
N LEU A 20 13.79 3.21 15.47
CA LEU A 20 14.58 2.51 14.47
C LEU A 20 15.45 1.40 15.09
N SER A 21 15.92 1.61 16.33
CA SER A 21 16.61 0.58 17.10
C SER A 21 15.73 -0.63 17.44
N GLU A 22 14.43 -0.42 17.69
CA GLU A 22 13.48 -1.51 17.90
C GLU A 22 13.26 -2.28 16.58
N TYR A 23 13.14 -1.59 15.44
CA TYR A 23 13.09 -2.23 14.12
C TYR A 23 14.36 -3.05 13.82
N HIS A 24 15.55 -2.51 14.13
CA HIS A 24 16.82 -3.19 13.93
C HIS A 24 16.96 -4.47 14.78
N ALA A 25 16.25 -4.58 15.90
CA ALA A 25 16.18 -5.83 16.66
C ALA A 25 15.51 -6.98 15.86
N PHE A 26 14.71 -6.66 14.83
CA PHE A 26 14.12 -7.62 13.91
C PHE A 26 14.92 -7.76 12.61
N SER A 27 15.41 -6.65 12.06
CA SER A 27 16.28 -6.65 10.88
C SER A 27 17.03 -5.33 10.71
N ASN A 28 18.33 -5.39 10.44
CA ASN A 28 19.17 -4.21 10.21
C ASN A 28 18.92 -3.53 8.85
N VAL A 29 18.03 -4.06 8.01
CA VAL A 29 17.70 -3.46 6.70
C VAL A 29 16.59 -2.42 6.76
N PHE A 30 15.94 -2.26 7.92
CA PHE A 30 14.99 -1.17 8.12
C PHE A 30 15.74 0.16 8.17
N GLU A 31 15.21 1.18 7.50
CA GLU A 31 15.74 2.54 7.52
C GLU A 31 14.62 3.52 7.92
N ASP A 32 14.94 4.82 7.97
CA ASP A 32 13.97 5.87 8.34
C ASP A 32 12.76 5.94 7.39
N ASP A 33 12.84 5.34 6.20
CA ASP A 33 11.75 5.28 5.23
C ASP A 33 10.56 4.43 5.69
N VAL A 34 10.74 3.55 6.67
CA VAL A 34 9.65 2.79 7.29
C VAL A 34 8.55 3.70 7.86
N TYR A 35 8.92 4.90 8.32
CA TYR A 35 7.99 5.88 8.88
C TYR A 35 7.16 6.62 7.83
N ASN A 36 7.55 6.52 6.55
CA ASN A 36 6.79 7.10 5.44
C ASN A 36 5.60 6.23 5.02
N ILE A 37 5.50 5.00 5.53
CA ILE A 37 4.44 4.07 5.18
C ILE A 37 3.11 4.54 5.81
N THR A 38 2.21 4.94 4.93
CA THR A 38 0.82 5.27 5.22
C THR A 38 -0.13 4.40 4.38
N ALA A 39 -1.41 4.38 4.73
CA ALA A 39 -2.44 3.75 3.90
C ALA A 39 -2.44 4.32 2.46
N TRP A 40 -2.23 5.63 2.31
CA TRP A 40 -2.14 6.28 0.99
C TRP A 40 -0.92 5.80 0.20
N SER A 41 0.28 5.84 0.80
CA SER A 41 1.50 5.34 0.14
C SER A 41 1.39 3.86 -0.24
N SER A 42 0.66 3.07 0.57
CA SER A 42 0.42 1.65 0.30
C SER A 42 -0.50 1.45 -0.91
N VAL A 43 -1.48 2.34 -1.11
CA VAL A 43 -2.37 2.33 -2.28
C VAL A 43 -1.63 2.80 -3.52
N GLU A 44 -0.88 3.91 -3.43
CA GLU A 44 -0.07 4.43 -4.54
C GLU A 44 0.99 3.42 -5.00
N ALA A 45 1.63 2.68 -4.09
CA ALA A 45 2.65 1.69 -4.44
C ALA A 45 2.10 0.48 -5.21
N ARG A 46 0.78 0.27 -5.26
CA ARG A 46 0.15 -0.79 -6.09
C ARG A 46 -0.02 -0.32 -7.53
N ASP A 47 1.07 0.18 -8.10
CA ASP A 47 1.19 0.69 -9.46
C ASP A 47 1.67 -0.39 -10.44
N ASN A 48 0.98 -1.53 -10.43
CA ASN A 48 1.12 -2.54 -11.48
C ASN A 48 -0.13 -2.50 -12.34
N LEU A 49 -0.09 -3.03 -13.56
CA LEU A 49 -1.26 -3.11 -14.45
C LEU A 49 -2.47 -3.71 -13.72
N GLY A 50 -3.61 -3.01 -13.71
CA GLY A 50 -4.82 -3.39 -12.98
C GLY A 50 -4.76 -3.21 -11.45
N GLY A 51 -3.73 -2.52 -10.94
CA GLY A 51 -3.52 -2.24 -9.53
C GLY A 51 -4.41 -1.11 -8.98
N THR A 52 -4.25 -0.82 -7.69
CA THR A 52 -5.10 0.15 -6.98
C THR A 52 -4.49 1.56 -6.90
N ALA A 53 -3.34 1.80 -7.55
CA ALA A 53 -2.81 3.15 -7.65
C ALA A 53 -3.86 4.09 -8.29
N PRO A 54 -4.01 5.34 -7.83
CA PRO A 54 -5.10 6.21 -8.29
C PRO A 54 -5.18 6.37 -9.82
N HIS A 55 -4.04 6.50 -10.50
CA HIS A 55 -4.02 6.63 -11.97
C HIS A 55 -4.35 5.31 -12.69
N GLN A 56 -4.04 4.15 -12.11
CA GLN A 56 -4.46 2.85 -12.64
C GLN A 56 -5.98 2.73 -12.57
N VAL A 57 -6.57 3.12 -11.45
CA VAL A 57 -8.04 3.17 -11.31
C VAL A 57 -8.65 4.16 -12.31
N GLU A 58 -8.04 5.34 -12.49
CA GLU A 58 -8.49 6.32 -13.47
C GLU A 58 -8.47 5.77 -14.91
N GLN A 59 -7.38 5.11 -15.29
CA GLN A 59 -7.23 4.48 -16.61
C GLN A 59 -8.29 3.40 -16.82
N GLU A 60 -8.41 2.45 -15.88
CA GLU A 60 -9.39 1.35 -15.96
C GLU A 60 -10.82 1.88 -16.02
N LEU A 61 -11.14 2.92 -15.24
CA LEU A 61 -12.45 3.58 -15.30
C LEU A 61 -12.70 4.26 -16.66
N SER A 62 -11.67 4.85 -17.27
CA SER A 62 -11.77 5.45 -18.60
C SER A 62 -12.00 4.41 -19.68
N GLU A 63 -11.28 3.29 -19.62
CA GLU A 63 -11.46 2.14 -20.50
C GLU A 63 -12.86 1.52 -20.37
N ALA A 64 -13.33 1.29 -19.15
CA ALA A 64 -14.65 0.77 -18.88
C ALA A 64 -15.75 1.68 -19.46
N ARG A 65 -15.62 3.00 -19.30
CA ARG A 65 -16.57 3.97 -19.89
C ARG A 65 -16.59 3.89 -21.43
N ARG A 66 -15.42 3.84 -22.08
CA ARG A 66 -15.34 3.69 -23.54
C ARG A 66 -15.99 2.41 -24.04
N GLN A 67 -15.81 1.30 -23.32
CA GLN A 67 -16.46 0.04 -23.67
C GLN A 67 -17.98 0.13 -23.55
N MET A 68 -18.50 0.80 -22.51
CA MET A 68 -19.94 1.00 -22.34
C MET A 68 -20.55 1.86 -23.45
N GLU A 69 -19.87 2.92 -23.88
CA GLU A 69 -20.29 3.77 -24.99
C GLU A 69 -20.30 2.98 -26.32
N GLY A 70 -19.24 2.22 -26.62
CA GLY A 70 -19.19 1.37 -27.81
C GLY A 70 -20.24 0.25 -27.83
N ILE A 71 -20.67 -0.24 -26.66
CA ILE A 71 -21.80 -1.18 -26.53
C ILE A 71 -23.14 -0.49 -26.82
N ALA A 72 -23.27 0.79 -26.49
CA ALA A 72 -24.49 1.57 -26.77
C ALA A 72 -24.66 1.84 -28.27
N ASP A 73 -23.59 2.11 -29.01
CA ASP A 73 -23.61 2.34 -30.46
C ASP A 73 -23.83 1.06 -31.29
N ALA A 74 -23.57 -0.12 -30.71
CA ALA A 74 -23.72 -1.42 -31.37
C ALA A 74 -25.10 -2.07 -31.14
N ARG A 75 -26.02 -1.41 -30.43
CA ARG A 75 -27.41 -1.85 -30.16
C ARG A 75 -28.42 -1.06 -30.96
#